data_AF-A0A6B2LFB7-F1
#
_entry.id   AF-A0A6B2LFB7-F1
#
_cell.length_a   1.000
_cell.length_b   1.000
_cell.length_c   1.000
_cell.angle_alpha   90.00
_cell.angle_beta   90.00
_cell.angle_gamma   90.00
#
_symmetry.space_group_name_H-M   'P 1'
#
loop_
_entity.id
_entity.type
_entity.pdbx_description
1 polymer ?
#
loop_
_entity_poly.entity_id
_entity_poly.type
_entity_poly.pdbx_seq_one_letter_code
_entity_poly.pdbx_strand_id
1 'polypeptide(L)'
;MPPPVVVNEHRIYCSQRCQQKSEEIHSILYSNSSYSSVWIEHALSNKIDRFLMSGEVFTRVFVDIREHGKSAEEAWGPYKHFASGSWIELISNQTSDVDTKEKLCNDLQTLLKTSHQILLQVLSERYPDVRTTGKPWQDYITLNHFDKIMGLFELNNPTIEIDSPFHFYFGKVHADKTLHKKASPVLGPLVQKINTKHNCIPSCHGHGLFYVHSCMNHSCNPNAKQTSLPTITEAEIAIEAQKEIQKGEEITISYVK
;
A
#
# COMPACT_ATOMS: atom_id res chain seq x y z
N MET A 1 13.55 24.87 -7.93
CA MET A 1 14.07 24.62 -6.56
C MET A 1 13.25 23.47 -6.00
N PRO A 2 13.86 22.50 -5.29
CA PRO A 2 13.07 21.51 -4.55
C PRO A 2 12.17 22.25 -3.54
N PRO A 3 10.94 21.76 -3.29
CA PRO A 3 10.06 22.38 -2.30
C PRO A 3 10.74 22.40 -0.91
N PRO A 4 10.47 23.41 -0.08
CA PRO A 4 11.08 23.51 1.24
C PRO A 4 10.68 22.31 2.09
N VAL A 5 11.70 21.57 2.52
CA VAL A 5 11.56 20.40 3.38
C VAL A 5 11.36 20.86 4.81
N VAL A 6 10.35 20.34 5.50
CA VAL A 6 10.15 20.59 6.93
C VAL A 6 10.84 19.51 7.74
N VAL A 7 11.71 19.91 8.67
CA VAL A 7 12.49 19.00 9.50
C VAL A 7 12.02 19.10 10.95
N ASN A 8 11.63 17.97 11.54
CA ASN A 8 11.22 17.89 12.95
C ASN A 8 11.89 16.69 13.61
N GLU A 9 12.75 16.93 14.62
CA GLU A 9 13.32 15.92 15.55
C GLU A 9 13.51 14.52 14.93
N HIS A 10 14.24 14.43 13.79
CA HIS A 10 14.53 13.22 12.99
C HIS A 10 13.60 12.89 11.79
N ARG A 11 12.69 13.77 11.38
CA ARG A 11 11.80 13.57 10.24
C ARG A 11 11.99 14.64 9.17
N ILE A 12 11.77 14.25 7.92
CA ILE A 12 11.89 15.09 6.71
C ILE A 12 10.54 15.00 6.00
N TYR A 13 9.82 16.11 5.90
CA TYR A 13 8.55 16.20 5.21
C TYR A 13 8.70 17.05 3.95
N CYS A 14 8.04 16.66 2.86
CA CYS A 14 8.07 17.43 1.62
C CYS A 14 7.27 18.75 1.70
N SER A 15 6.44 18.93 2.74
CA SER A 15 5.70 20.18 3.01
C SER A 15 5.16 20.24 4.45
N GLN A 16 4.82 21.43 4.92
CA GLN A 16 4.14 21.65 6.20
C GLN A 16 2.77 20.98 6.26
N ARG A 17 2.06 20.92 5.12
CA ARG A 17 0.81 20.16 4.98
C ARG A 17 1.02 18.66 5.22
N CYS A 18 2.11 18.08 4.70
CA CYS A 18 2.43 16.67 4.91
C CYS A 18 2.85 16.39 6.36
N GLN A 19 3.54 17.34 7.01
CA GLN A 19 3.81 17.26 8.45
C GLN A 19 2.50 17.24 9.26
N GLN A 20 1.64 18.24 9.08
CA GLN A 20 0.37 18.36 9.80
C GLN A 20 -0.52 17.13 9.57
N LYS A 21 -0.64 16.68 8.33
CA LYS A 21 -1.35 15.43 8.02
C LYS A 21 -0.74 14.21 8.71
N SER A 22 0.58 14.12 8.84
CA SER A 22 1.22 13.01 9.57
C SER A 22 0.95 13.05 11.08
N GLU A 23 0.62 14.22 11.62
CA GLU A 23 0.27 14.42 13.03
C GLU A 23 -1.22 14.13 13.26
N GLU A 24 -2.09 14.45 12.28
CA GLU A 24 -3.54 14.12 12.26
C GLU A 24 -3.82 12.63 12.01
N ILE A 25 -2.91 11.94 11.34
CA ILE A 25 -3.03 10.55 10.92
C ILE A 25 -2.11 9.70 11.80
N HIS A 26 -2.69 9.06 12.82
CA HIS A 26 -1.98 8.00 13.54
C HIS A 26 -1.93 6.74 12.67
N SER A 27 -1.02 6.73 11.72
CA SER A 27 -0.73 5.52 10.95
C SER A 27 -0.13 4.48 11.88
N ILE A 28 -0.65 3.26 11.84
CA ILE A 28 -0.07 2.14 12.60
C ILE A 28 1.29 1.72 12.03
N LEU A 29 1.60 2.19 10.82
CA LEU A 29 2.89 2.01 10.16
C LEU A 29 3.96 2.97 10.73
N TYR A 30 3.61 3.80 11.70
CA TYR A 30 4.52 4.77 12.28
C TYR A 30 5.50 4.14 13.28
N SER A 31 6.65 3.68 12.77
CA SER A 31 7.68 2.86 13.45
C SER A 31 8.27 3.37 14.76
N ASN A 32 8.06 4.64 15.15
CA ASN A 32 8.68 5.20 16.36
C ASN A 32 7.87 4.92 17.64
N SER A 33 6.78 4.17 17.54
CA SER A 33 6.14 3.57 18.72
C SER A 33 6.53 2.10 18.81
N SER A 34 6.81 1.60 20.02
CA SER A 34 7.04 0.16 20.28
C SER A 34 5.87 -0.72 19.84
N TYR A 35 4.72 -0.10 19.55
CA TYR A 35 3.44 -0.72 19.24
C TYR A 35 3.30 -0.98 17.73
N SER A 36 3.65 0.01 16.91
CA SER A 36 3.72 -0.13 15.45
C SER A 36 4.68 -1.23 14.99
N SER A 37 5.77 -1.46 15.73
CA SER A 37 6.77 -2.45 15.35
C SER A 37 6.22 -3.87 15.40
N VAL A 38 5.34 -4.20 16.35
CA VAL A 38 4.73 -5.53 16.45
C VAL A 38 3.85 -5.83 15.24
N TRP A 39 3.02 -4.87 14.81
CA TRP A 39 2.20 -5.04 13.61
C TRP A 39 3.04 -5.14 12.33
N ILE A 40 4.01 -4.23 12.18
CA ILE A 40 4.90 -4.21 11.00
C ILE A 40 5.69 -5.53 10.93
N GLU A 41 6.27 -5.98 12.05
CA GLU A 41 7.01 -7.24 12.11
C GLU A 41 6.12 -8.45 11.79
N HIS A 42 4.89 -8.48 12.32
CA HIS A 42 3.92 -9.52 11.99
C HIS A 42 3.61 -9.54 10.49
N ALA A 43 3.30 -8.39 9.90
CA ALA A 43 2.99 -8.30 8.46
C ALA A 43 4.18 -8.71 7.58
N LEU A 44 5.39 -8.21 7.89
CA LEU A 44 6.61 -8.51 7.14
C LEU A 44 7.05 -9.97 7.28
N SER A 45 6.93 -10.55 8.48
CA SER A 45 7.29 -11.96 8.74
C SER A 45 6.41 -12.93 7.96
N ASN A 46 5.15 -12.57 7.73
CA ASN A 46 4.23 -13.35 6.91
C ASN A 46 4.39 -13.11 5.40
N LYS A 47 5.20 -12.12 4.98
CA LYS A 47 5.41 -11.73 3.57
C LYS A 47 4.12 -11.38 2.84
N ILE A 48 3.16 -10.78 3.54
CA ILE A 48 1.88 -10.33 2.99
C ILE A 48 1.80 -8.83 3.20
N ASP A 49 2.32 -8.07 2.24
CA ASP A 49 2.36 -6.60 2.28
C ASP A 49 0.96 -5.99 2.41
N ARG A 50 -0.07 -6.71 1.94
CA ARG A 50 -1.48 -6.34 2.08
C ARG A 50 -1.94 -6.21 3.53
N PHE A 51 -1.28 -6.86 4.49
CA PHE A 51 -1.57 -6.62 5.91
C PHE A 51 -1.26 -5.18 6.32
N LEU A 52 -0.13 -4.62 5.89
CA LEU A 52 0.24 -3.24 6.25
C LEU A 52 -0.86 -2.26 5.82
N MET A 53 -1.32 -2.38 4.57
CA MET A 53 -2.37 -1.54 4.00
C MET A 53 -3.73 -1.79 4.64
N SER A 54 -4.08 -3.05 4.88
CA SER A 54 -5.37 -3.42 5.46
C SER A 54 -5.49 -2.97 6.91
N GLY A 55 -4.41 -3.08 7.69
CA GLY A 55 -4.36 -2.57 9.06
C GLY A 55 -4.48 -1.05 9.13
N GLU A 56 -3.89 -0.33 8.17
CA GLU A 56 -4.04 1.12 8.07
C GLU A 56 -5.49 1.53 7.77
N VAL A 57 -6.15 0.88 6.80
CA VAL A 57 -7.57 1.13 6.49
C VAL A 57 -8.46 0.81 7.69
N PHE A 58 -8.24 -0.34 8.32
CA PHE A 58 -8.99 -0.76 9.49
C PHE A 58 -8.87 0.25 10.64
N THR A 59 -7.65 0.73 10.90
CA THR A 59 -7.38 1.74 11.92
C THR A 59 -7.99 3.08 11.56
N ARG A 60 -7.90 3.49 10.29
CA ARG A 60 -8.52 4.72 9.81
C ARG A 60 -10.02 4.74 10.07
N VAL A 61 -10.72 3.68 9.66
CA VAL A 61 -12.17 3.56 9.85
C VAL A 61 -12.52 3.65 11.33
N PHE A 62 -11.78 2.94 12.18
CA PHE A 62 -11.97 3.01 13.64
C PHE A 62 -11.80 4.43 14.19
N VAL A 63 -10.69 5.11 13.85
CA VAL A 63 -10.40 6.47 14.32
C VAL A 63 -11.44 7.46 13.82
N ASP A 64 -11.88 7.34 12.57
CA ASP A 64 -12.90 8.22 11.99
C ASP A 64 -14.24 8.10 12.72
N ILE A 65 -14.65 6.90 13.11
CA ILE A 65 -15.87 6.69 13.89
C ILE A 65 -15.68 7.20 15.33
N ARG A 66 -14.55 6.88 15.97
CA ARG A 66 -14.32 7.14 17.40
C ARG A 66 -14.00 8.61 17.70
N GLU A 67 -13.03 9.18 16.99
CA GLU A 67 -12.50 10.51 17.26
C GLU A 67 -13.19 11.59 16.44
N HIS A 68 -13.54 11.28 15.20
CA HIS A 68 -14.16 12.26 14.28
C HIS A 68 -15.68 12.18 14.27
N GLY A 69 -16.29 11.23 14.99
CA GLY A 69 -17.74 11.09 15.12
C GLY A 69 -18.44 10.78 13.79
N LYS A 70 -17.71 10.28 12.79
CA LYS A 70 -18.30 9.89 11.50
C LYS A 70 -19.24 8.70 11.70
N SER A 71 -20.30 8.66 10.89
CA SER A 71 -21.06 7.42 10.75
C SER A 71 -20.16 6.34 10.14
N ALA A 72 -20.54 5.07 10.32
CA ALA A 72 -19.79 3.99 9.70
C ALA A 72 -19.83 4.06 8.17
N GLU A 73 -20.97 4.44 7.60
CA GLU A 73 -21.12 4.66 6.16
C GLU A 73 -20.18 5.76 5.64
N GLU A 74 -19.99 6.83 6.41
CA GLU A 74 -19.05 7.90 6.07
C GLU A 74 -17.60 7.44 6.18
N ALA A 75 -17.25 6.70 7.23
CA ALA A 75 -15.89 6.17 7.43
C ALA A 75 -15.51 5.13 6.36
N TRP A 76 -16.46 4.28 5.95
CA TRP A 76 -16.28 3.31 4.86
C TRP A 76 -16.46 3.90 3.46
N GLY A 77 -17.03 5.10 3.35
CA GLY A 77 -17.36 5.77 2.10
C GLY A 77 -16.26 5.75 1.05
N PRO A 78 -14.98 6.01 1.38
CA PRO A 78 -13.88 5.96 0.41
C PRO A 78 -13.63 4.57 -0.18
N TYR A 79 -13.98 3.50 0.54
CA TYR A 79 -13.64 2.12 0.18
C TYR A 79 -14.76 1.36 -0.52
N LYS A 80 -16.01 1.87 -0.47
CA LYS A 80 -17.21 1.19 -0.99
C LYS A 80 -17.20 0.92 -2.50
N HIS A 81 -16.30 1.58 -3.23
CA HIS A 81 -16.23 1.52 -4.68
C HIS A 81 -15.25 0.49 -5.21
N PHE A 82 -14.42 -0.08 -4.34
CA PHE A 82 -13.48 -1.13 -4.70
C PHE A 82 -14.16 -2.48 -4.62
N ALA A 83 -13.80 -3.40 -5.51
CA ALA A 83 -14.27 -4.77 -5.42
C ALA A 83 -13.82 -5.38 -4.08
N SER A 84 -14.67 -6.11 -3.39
CA SER A 84 -14.31 -6.73 -2.10
C SER A 84 -15.02 -8.07 -1.99
N GLY A 85 -14.36 -9.02 -1.33
CA GLY A 85 -14.85 -10.36 -1.06
C GLY A 85 -14.12 -10.95 0.14
N SER A 86 -14.45 -12.18 0.51
CA SER A 86 -13.67 -12.89 1.53
C SER A 86 -12.28 -13.17 0.99
N TRP A 87 -11.24 -12.71 1.69
CA TRP A 87 -9.86 -12.97 1.30
C TRP A 87 -9.55 -14.46 1.31
N ILE A 88 -10.06 -15.16 2.33
CA ILE A 88 -9.90 -16.62 2.46
C ILE A 88 -10.48 -17.34 1.24
N GLU A 89 -11.68 -16.98 0.80
CA GLU A 89 -12.30 -17.57 -0.39
C GLU A 89 -11.52 -17.24 -1.66
N LEU A 90 -11.09 -15.98 -1.82
CA LEU A 90 -10.33 -15.53 -2.98
C LEU A 90 -9.02 -16.30 -3.17
N ILE A 91 -8.29 -16.54 -2.08
CA ILE A 91 -7.02 -17.29 -2.13
C ILE A 91 -7.28 -18.80 -2.27
N SER A 92 -8.19 -19.35 -1.48
CA SER A 92 -8.45 -20.81 -1.49
C SER A 92 -9.06 -21.30 -2.81
N ASN A 93 -9.80 -20.45 -3.52
CA ASN A 93 -10.37 -20.80 -4.83
C ASN A 93 -9.33 -20.84 -5.98
N GLN A 94 -8.06 -20.48 -5.72
CA GLN A 94 -6.99 -20.59 -6.72
C GLN A 94 -6.54 -22.03 -6.94
N THR A 95 -6.87 -22.96 -6.04
CA THR A 95 -6.60 -24.39 -6.20
C THR A 95 -7.90 -25.16 -6.40
N SER A 96 -7.86 -26.14 -7.32
CA SER A 96 -8.96 -27.09 -7.54
C SER A 96 -8.87 -28.34 -6.67
N ASP A 97 -7.73 -28.56 -5.99
CA ASP A 97 -7.52 -29.72 -5.12
C ASP A 97 -8.23 -29.53 -3.77
N VAL A 98 -9.13 -30.46 -3.43
CA VAL A 98 -10.04 -30.33 -2.28
C VAL A 98 -9.28 -30.36 -0.95
N ASP A 99 -8.34 -31.30 -0.79
CA ASP A 99 -7.59 -31.47 0.46
C ASP A 99 -6.65 -30.27 0.69
N THR A 100 -5.99 -29.80 -0.36
CA THR A 100 -5.16 -28.58 -0.31
C THR A 100 -6.02 -27.36 0.01
N LYS A 101 -7.22 -27.26 -0.59
CA LYS A 101 -8.13 -26.14 -0.35
C LYS A 101 -8.60 -26.08 1.10
N GLU A 102 -9.02 -27.20 1.68
CA GLU A 102 -9.47 -27.25 3.07
C GLU A 102 -8.34 -26.85 4.04
N LYS A 103 -7.15 -27.42 3.85
CA LYS A 103 -5.99 -27.07 4.67
C LYS A 103 -5.66 -25.57 4.55
N LEU A 104 -5.62 -25.04 3.33
CA LEU A 104 -5.34 -23.63 3.07
C LEU A 104 -6.39 -22.72 3.71
N CYS A 105 -7.68 -23.06 3.63
CA CYS A 105 -8.74 -22.33 4.33
C CYS A 105 -8.49 -22.27 5.84
N ASN A 106 -8.14 -23.39 6.47
CA ASN A 106 -7.89 -23.46 7.91
C ASN A 106 -6.65 -22.63 8.32
N ASP A 107 -5.58 -22.72 7.53
CA ASP A 107 -4.35 -21.95 7.74
C ASP A 107 -4.62 -20.44 7.61
N LEU A 108 -5.35 -20.01 6.57
CA LEU A 108 -5.72 -18.61 6.34
C LEU A 108 -6.69 -18.09 7.41
N GLN A 109 -7.66 -18.89 7.86
CA GLN A 109 -8.55 -18.51 8.96
C GLN A 109 -7.77 -18.27 10.26
N THR A 110 -6.81 -19.13 10.55
CA THR A 110 -5.94 -19.00 11.73
C THR A 110 -5.09 -17.73 11.62
N LEU A 111 -4.45 -17.53 10.46
CA LEU A 111 -3.64 -16.34 10.21
C LEU A 111 -4.46 -15.05 10.30
N LEU A 112 -5.65 -15.01 9.72
CA LEU A 112 -6.52 -13.84 9.75
C LEU A 112 -6.96 -13.51 11.19
N LYS A 113 -7.35 -14.53 11.97
CA LYS A 113 -7.72 -14.37 13.39
C LYS A 113 -6.56 -13.81 14.20
N THR A 114 -5.37 -14.39 14.07
CA THR A 114 -4.16 -13.92 14.78
C THR A 114 -3.82 -12.50 14.38
N SER A 115 -3.88 -12.18 13.09
CA SER A 115 -3.61 -10.83 12.57
C SER A 115 -4.59 -9.79 13.13
N HIS A 116 -5.89 -10.10 13.10
CA HIS A 116 -6.92 -9.22 13.67
C HIS A 116 -6.74 -9.00 15.17
N GLN A 117 -6.35 -10.06 15.92
CA GLN A 117 -6.08 -9.96 17.35
C GLN A 117 -4.88 -9.05 17.66
N ILE A 118 -3.77 -9.19 16.91
CA ILE A 118 -2.59 -8.34 17.02
C ILE A 118 -2.95 -6.89 16.71
N LEU A 119 -3.71 -6.65 15.63
CA LEU A 119 -4.13 -5.31 15.26
C LEU A 119 -4.96 -4.65 16.36
N LEU A 120 -5.94 -5.36 16.92
CA LEU A 120 -6.73 -4.87 18.05
C LEU A 120 -5.90 -4.69 19.33
N GLN A 121 -4.85 -5.48 19.54
CA GLN A 121 -3.94 -5.31 20.67
C GLN A 121 -3.14 -4.01 20.52
N VAL A 122 -2.55 -3.78 19.35
CA VAL A 122 -1.83 -2.53 19.04
C VAL A 122 -2.74 -1.31 19.17
N LEU A 123 -3.99 -1.40 18.69
CA LEU A 123 -4.98 -0.33 18.89
C LEU A 123 -5.31 -0.11 20.37
N SER A 124 -5.38 -1.17 21.17
CA SER A 124 -5.80 -1.08 22.58
C SER A 124 -4.80 -0.34 23.48
N GLU A 125 -3.52 -0.31 23.10
CA GLU A 125 -2.49 0.41 23.85
C GLU A 125 -2.72 1.92 23.80
N ARG A 126 -3.27 2.42 22.70
CA ARG A 126 -3.67 3.82 22.54
C ARG A 126 -5.13 4.05 22.91
N TYR A 127 -5.98 3.08 22.61
CA TYR A 127 -7.43 3.16 22.74
C TYR A 127 -7.94 1.98 23.58
N PRO A 128 -7.82 2.05 24.92
CA PRO A 128 -8.19 0.94 25.80
C PRO A 128 -9.65 0.47 25.63
N ASP A 129 -10.52 1.36 25.12
CA ASP A 129 -11.92 1.10 24.86
C ASP A 129 -12.21 0.49 23.48
N VAL A 130 -11.19 0.19 22.66
CA VAL A 130 -11.36 -0.39 21.32
C VAL A 130 -12.18 -1.70 21.36
N ARG A 131 -12.03 -2.50 22.43
CA ARG A 131 -12.76 -3.76 22.61
C ARG A 131 -14.05 -3.62 23.42
N THR A 132 -14.40 -2.42 23.88
CA THR A 132 -15.58 -2.20 24.73
C THR A 132 -16.87 -2.39 23.94
N THR A 133 -17.83 -3.07 24.53
CA THR A 133 -19.15 -3.31 23.94
C THR A 133 -20.05 -2.08 24.00
N GLY A 134 -21.03 -2.00 23.09
CA GLY A 134 -21.98 -0.88 23.02
C GLY A 134 -21.39 0.40 22.42
N LYS A 135 -20.22 0.31 21.78
CA LYS A 135 -19.57 1.44 21.12
C LYS A 135 -19.93 1.49 19.63
N PRO A 136 -20.02 2.68 19.01
CA PRO A 136 -20.43 2.81 17.60
C PRO A 136 -19.56 2.06 16.60
N TRP A 137 -18.28 1.86 16.91
CA TRP A 137 -17.33 1.17 16.04
C TRP A 137 -17.37 -0.35 16.15
N GLN A 138 -17.98 -0.92 17.19
CA GLN A 138 -17.88 -2.35 17.54
C GLN A 138 -18.24 -3.27 16.37
N ASP A 139 -19.30 -2.92 15.62
CA ASP A 139 -19.80 -3.73 14.52
C ASP A 139 -18.91 -3.66 13.26
N TYR A 140 -17.99 -2.69 13.20
CA TYR A 140 -17.15 -2.39 12.05
C TYR A 140 -15.68 -2.77 12.22
N ILE A 141 -15.25 -3.03 13.46
CA ILE A 141 -13.90 -3.52 13.78
C ILE A 141 -13.87 -5.05 13.99
N THR A 142 -14.65 -5.78 13.20
CA THR A 142 -14.80 -7.22 13.33
C THR A 142 -13.85 -7.99 12.41
N LEU A 143 -13.65 -9.28 12.71
CA LEU A 143 -12.85 -10.19 11.86
C LEU A 143 -13.37 -10.22 10.42
N ASN A 144 -14.69 -10.19 10.23
CA ASN A 144 -15.33 -10.19 8.92
C ASN A 144 -15.01 -8.90 8.13
N HIS A 145 -14.98 -7.75 8.79
CA HIS A 145 -14.56 -6.52 8.11
C HIS A 145 -13.07 -6.57 7.74
N PHE A 146 -12.23 -7.12 8.61
CA PHE A 146 -10.81 -7.30 8.30
C PHE A 146 -10.59 -8.25 7.11
N ASP A 147 -11.33 -9.36 7.04
CA ASP A 147 -11.34 -10.28 5.88
C ASP A 147 -11.70 -9.55 4.57
N LYS A 148 -12.74 -8.71 4.61
CA LYS A 148 -13.20 -7.94 3.46
C LYS A 148 -12.19 -6.87 3.01
N ILE A 149 -11.50 -6.21 3.94
CA ILE A 149 -10.42 -5.26 3.59
C ILE A 149 -9.27 -6.03 2.93
N MET A 150 -8.89 -7.18 3.46
CA MET A 150 -7.87 -8.02 2.83
C MET A 150 -8.26 -8.42 1.41
N GLY A 151 -9.53 -8.83 1.21
CA GLY A 151 -10.04 -9.16 -0.13
C GLY A 151 -10.13 -7.94 -1.06
N LEU A 152 -10.39 -6.76 -0.50
CA LEU A 152 -10.34 -5.50 -1.24
C LEU A 152 -8.92 -5.26 -1.79
N PHE A 153 -7.88 -5.42 -0.98
CA PHE A 153 -6.50 -5.31 -1.48
C PHE A 153 -6.06 -6.47 -2.36
N GLU A 154 -6.68 -7.64 -2.26
CA GLU A 154 -6.42 -8.75 -3.19
C GLU A 154 -6.92 -8.41 -4.61
N LEU A 155 -8.07 -7.76 -4.72
CA LEU A 155 -8.75 -7.52 -6.00
C LEU A 155 -8.36 -6.23 -6.71
N ASN A 156 -7.86 -5.21 -5.99
CA ASN A 156 -7.78 -3.84 -6.53
C ASN A 156 -6.39 -3.24 -6.54
N ASN A 157 -5.34 -4.00 -6.21
CA ASN A 157 -4.05 -3.43 -5.84
C ASN A 157 -3.02 -3.52 -6.97
N PRO A 158 -2.91 -2.50 -7.85
CA PRO A 158 -1.82 -2.45 -8.81
C PRO A 158 -0.48 -2.29 -8.10
N THR A 159 0.53 -2.99 -8.61
CA THR A 159 1.92 -2.74 -8.22
C THR A 159 2.39 -1.44 -8.86
N ILE A 160 2.87 -0.53 -8.02
CA ILE A 160 3.56 0.69 -8.44
C ILE A 160 5.04 0.40 -8.32
N GLU A 161 5.78 0.71 -9.38
CA GLU A 161 7.23 0.71 -9.35
C GLU A 161 7.70 2.14 -9.57
N ILE A 162 8.54 2.62 -8.64
CA ILE A 162 9.21 3.90 -8.73
C ILE A 162 10.70 3.62 -8.82
N ASP A 163 11.33 4.17 -9.86
CA ASP A 163 12.76 4.09 -10.01
C ASP A 163 13.48 4.62 -8.78
N SER A 164 14.57 3.95 -8.43
CA SER A 164 15.45 4.45 -7.37
C SER A 164 15.84 5.90 -7.64
N PRO A 165 15.79 6.81 -6.63
CA PRO A 165 16.33 8.16 -6.79
C PRO A 165 17.79 8.16 -7.25
N PHE A 166 18.53 7.10 -6.94
CA PHE A 166 19.89 6.89 -7.43
C PHE A 166 20.00 6.81 -8.96
N HIS A 167 19.00 6.26 -9.67
CA HIS A 167 18.99 6.28 -11.15
C HIS A 167 19.05 7.70 -11.70
N PHE A 168 18.29 8.63 -11.11
CA PHE A 168 18.31 10.04 -11.50
C PHE A 168 19.70 10.67 -11.26
N TYR A 169 20.28 10.47 -10.07
CA TYR A 169 21.59 11.03 -9.74
C TYR A 169 22.71 10.45 -10.62
N PHE A 170 22.73 9.13 -10.83
CA PHE A 170 23.72 8.52 -11.71
C PHE A 170 23.57 8.98 -13.16
N GLY A 171 22.33 9.14 -13.65
CA GLY A 171 22.08 9.71 -14.97
C GLY A 171 22.66 11.12 -15.12
N LYS A 172 22.47 12.00 -14.14
CA LYS A 172 23.04 13.36 -14.13
C LYS A 172 24.57 13.35 -14.06
N VAL A 173 25.15 12.51 -13.20
CA VAL A 173 26.61 12.36 -13.08
C VAL A 173 27.20 11.82 -14.37
N HIS A 174 26.56 10.86 -15.04
CA HIS A 174 27.06 10.27 -16.27
C HIS A 174 26.97 11.23 -17.47
N ALA A 175 25.93 12.08 -17.51
CA ALA A 175 25.74 13.06 -18.58
C ALA A 175 26.76 14.23 -18.53
N ASP A 176 27.28 14.59 -17.35
CA ASP A 176 28.29 15.65 -17.18
C ASP A 176 29.68 15.04 -16.98
N LYS A 177 30.57 15.17 -17.98
CA LYS A 177 31.94 14.62 -17.94
C LYS A 177 32.78 15.16 -16.78
N THR A 178 32.59 16.41 -16.39
CA THR A 178 33.34 17.05 -15.29
C THR A 178 32.88 16.50 -13.95
N LEU A 179 31.56 16.41 -13.77
CA LEU A 179 30.96 15.84 -12.58
C LEU A 179 31.28 14.35 -12.46
N HIS A 180 31.20 13.60 -13.57
CA HIS A 180 31.59 12.19 -13.64
C HIS A 180 33.01 11.98 -13.13
N LYS A 181 33.99 12.74 -13.64
CA LYS A 181 35.40 12.59 -13.23
C LYS A 181 35.60 12.81 -11.72
N LYS A 182 34.84 13.73 -11.12
CA LYS A 182 34.91 14.04 -9.68
C LYS A 182 34.17 13.01 -8.82
N ALA A 183 33.01 12.54 -9.26
CA ALA A 183 32.11 11.72 -8.46
C ALA A 183 32.39 10.21 -8.61
N SER A 184 32.91 9.75 -9.75
CA SER A 184 33.17 8.33 -10.03
C SER A 184 34.05 7.62 -8.98
N PRO A 185 35.11 8.24 -8.41
CA PRO A 185 35.88 7.60 -7.35
C PRO A 185 35.08 7.29 -6.08
N VAL A 186 34.01 8.06 -5.82
CA VAL A 186 33.14 7.90 -4.64
C VAL A 186 31.93 7.01 -4.96
N LEU A 187 31.29 7.25 -6.11
CA LEU A 187 30.07 6.55 -6.51
C LEU A 187 30.34 5.15 -7.07
N GLY A 188 31.49 4.92 -7.72
CA GLY A 188 31.86 3.63 -8.30
C GLY A 188 31.82 2.48 -7.28
N PRO A 189 32.50 2.61 -6.12
CA PRO A 189 32.43 1.59 -5.07
C PRO A 189 31.02 1.36 -4.51
N LEU A 190 30.20 2.43 -4.42
CA LEU A 190 28.82 2.32 -3.96
C LEU A 190 27.96 1.54 -4.96
N VAL A 191 28.01 1.91 -6.24
CA VAL A 191 27.29 1.22 -7.31
C VAL A 191 27.71 -0.24 -7.39
N GLN A 192 29.02 -0.52 -7.30
CA GLN A 192 29.53 -1.89 -7.31
C GLN A 192 28.96 -2.70 -6.15
N LYS A 193 28.98 -2.16 -4.92
CA LYS A 193 28.41 -2.85 -3.76
C LYS A 193 26.90 -3.10 -3.89
N ILE A 194 26.14 -2.13 -4.40
CA ILE A 194 24.70 -2.29 -4.66
C ILE A 194 24.48 -3.42 -5.67
N ASN A 195 25.18 -3.40 -6.81
CA ASN A 195 25.05 -4.41 -7.84
C ASN A 195 25.49 -5.80 -7.39
N THR A 196 26.57 -5.93 -6.60
CA THR A 196 27.00 -7.23 -6.07
C THR A 196 25.95 -7.87 -5.16
N LYS A 197 25.20 -7.06 -4.41
CA LYS A 197 24.19 -7.56 -3.45
C LYS A 197 22.81 -7.74 -4.08
N HIS A 198 22.45 -6.92 -5.06
CA HIS A 198 21.08 -6.82 -5.57
C HIS A 198 20.95 -6.98 -7.10
N ASN A 199 22.05 -7.19 -7.84
CA ASN A 199 22.15 -7.27 -9.31
C ASN A 199 21.73 -6.00 -10.08
N CYS A 200 20.95 -5.11 -9.47
CA CYS A 200 20.56 -3.81 -10.00
C CYS A 200 20.43 -2.79 -8.87
N ILE A 201 20.26 -1.51 -9.24
CA ILE A 201 19.85 -0.48 -8.29
C ILE A 201 18.38 -0.74 -7.93
N PRO A 202 18.04 -0.95 -6.65
CA PRO A 202 16.69 -1.37 -6.27
C PRO A 202 15.67 -0.25 -6.53
N SER A 203 14.63 -0.57 -7.30
CA SER A 203 13.41 0.23 -7.42
C SER A 203 12.58 0.12 -6.13
N CYS A 204 11.84 1.18 -5.81
CA CYS A 204 10.83 1.12 -4.77
C CYS A 204 9.56 0.51 -5.36
N HIS A 205 9.11 -0.60 -4.78
CA HIS A 205 7.84 -1.21 -5.11
C HIS A 205 6.81 -0.83 -4.05
N GLY A 206 5.62 -0.47 -4.50
CA GLY A 206 4.53 -0.05 -3.66
C GLY A 206 3.19 -0.57 -4.14
N HIS A 207 2.21 -0.41 -3.28
CA HIS A 207 0.85 -0.86 -3.45
C HIS A 207 -0.10 0.27 -3.06
N GLY A 208 -1.25 0.36 -3.71
CA GLY A 208 -2.18 1.47 -3.50
C GLY A 208 -3.58 1.16 -4.01
N LEU A 209 -4.55 1.94 -3.54
CA LEU A 209 -5.92 1.92 -4.04
C LEU A 209 -6.14 3.12 -4.95
N PHE A 210 -6.47 2.83 -6.21
CA PHE A 210 -6.65 3.86 -7.24
C PHE A 210 -8.03 3.74 -7.83
N TYR A 211 -8.96 4.55 -7.32
CA TYR A 211 -10.38 4.50 -7.64
C TYR A 211 -10.64 4.33 -9.15
N VAL A 212 -10.08 5.22 -9.99
CA VAL A 212 -10.33 5.20 -11.44
C VAL A 212 -9.77 3.94 -12.10
N HIS A 213 -8.57 3.50 -11.71
CA HIS A 213 -7.95 2.28 -12.24
C HIS A 213 -8.75 1.03 -11.85
N SER A 214 -9.19 0.95 -10.59
CA SER A 214 -9.96 -0.20 -10.08
C SER A 214 -11.34 -0.35 -10.72
N CYS A 215 -11.84 0.66 -11.42
CA CYS A 215 -13.08 0.59 -12.19
C CYS A 215 -12.90 0.10 -13.65
N MET A 216 -11.66 -0.10 -14.13
CA MET A 216 -11.40 -0.51 -15.50
C MET A 216 -11.35 -2.02 -15.62
N ASN A 217 -12.13 -2.60 -16.53
CA ASN A 217 -12.14 -4.05 -16.74
C ASN A 217 -10.95 -4.55 -17.56
N HIS A 218 -10.72 -5.86 -17.46
CA HIS A 218 -9.73 -6.57 -18.25
C HIS A 218 -10.18 -6.76 -19.71
N SER A 219 -9.25 -6.59 -20.65
CA SER A 219 -9.34 -7.09 -22.02
C SER A 219 -8.01 -7.67 -22.48
N CYS A 220 -8.04 -8.78 -23.23
CA CYS A 220 -6.85 -9.32 -23.92
C CYS A 220 -6.41 -8.45 -25.11
N ASN A 221 -7.26 -7.52 -25.56
CA ASN A 221 -6.97 -6.53 -26.60
C ASN A 221 -7.34 -5.12 -26.08
N PRO A 222 -6.64 -4.62 -25.05
CA PRO A 222 -7.02 -3.41 -24.33
C PRO A 222 -6.96 -2.16 -25.23
N ASN A 223 -7.71 -1.13 -24.85
CA ASN A 223 -7.65 0.19 -25.50
C ASN A 223 -6.90 1.23 -24.67
N ALA A 224 -6.55 0.90 -23.43
CA ALA A 224 -5.66 1.70 -22.61
C ALA A 224 -4.63 0.83 -21.87
N LYS A 225 -3.55 1.47 -21.42
CA LYS A 225 -2.51 0.84 -20.58
C LYS A 225 -2.28 1.64 -19.31
N GLN A 226 -2.01 0.93 -18.21
CA GLN A 226 -1.44 1.54 -17.01
C GLN A 226 0.02 1.90 -17.28
N THR A 227 0.41 3.13 -16.95
CA THR A 227 1.79 3.61 -17.00
C THR A 227 2.14 4.25 -15.67
N SER A 228 3.28 3.89 -15.08
CA SER A 228 3.83 4.63 -13.94
C SER A 228 4.46 5.91 -14.46
N LEU A 229 4.08 7.06 -13.91
CA LEU A 229 4.74 8.31 -14.31
C LEU A 229 6.13 8.37 -13.70
N PRO A 230 7.16 8.83 -14.46
CA PRO A 230 8.56 8.82 -14.04
C PRO A 230 8.85 9.97 -13.07
N THR A 231 8.09 10.06 -11.97
CA THR A 231 8.39 10.99 -10.90
C THR A 231 9.16 10.26 -9.81
N ILE A 232 10.25 10.87 -9.35
CA ILE A 232 11.07 10.33 -8.26
C ILE A 232 10.45 10.60 -6.88
N THR A 233 9.36 11.37 -6.82
CA THR A 233 8.77 11.88 -5.57
C THR A 233 7.34 11.42 -5.34
N GLU A 234 6.58 11.08 -6.38
CA GLU A 234 5.15 10.78 -6.29
C GLU A 234 4.82 9.47 -7.00
N ALA A 235 4.10 8.61 -6.28
CA ALA A 235 3.60 7.33 -6.78
C ALA A 235 2.34 7.57 -7.63
N GLU A 236 2.52 8.04 -8.86
CA GLU A 236 1.42 8.30 -9.78
C GLU A 236 1.27 7.20 -10.82
N ILE A 237 0.04 6.71 -10.99
CA ILE A 237 -0.34 5.88 -12.13
C ILE A 237 -1.17 6.70 -13.10
N ALA A 238 -0.86 6.57 -14.38
CA ALA A 238 -1.61 7.15 -15.49
C ALA A 238 -2.25 6.02 -16.30
N ILE A 239 -3.38 6.34 -16.92
CA ILE A 239 -4.03 5.48 -17.91
C ILE A 239 -3.90 6.16 -19.26
N GLU A 240 -3.13 5.54 -20.15
CA GLU A 240 -2.84 6.08 -21.48
C GLU A 240 -3.62 5.29 -22.54
N ALA A 241 -4.34 6.00 -23.41
CA ALA A 241 -4.97 5.39 -24.57
C ALA A 241 -3.91 4.79 -25.50
N GLN A 242 -4.11 3.55 -25.94
CA GLN A 242 -3.24 2.86 -26.90
C GLN A 242 -3.77 2.91 -28.33
N LYS A 243 -5.05 3.21 -28.48
CA LYS A 243 -5.77 3.38 -29.75
C LYS A 243 -6.85 4.45 -29.57
N GLU A 244 -7.46 4.88 -30.67
CA GLU A 244 -8.60 5.80 -30.60
C GLU A 244 -9.74 5.16 -29.81
N ILE A 245 -10.32 5.89 -28.86
CA ILE A 245 -11.43 5.44 -27.99
C ILE A 245 -12.65 6.31 -28.30
N GLN A 246 -13.73 5.68 -28.74
CA GLN A 246 -14.94 6.41 -29.11
C GLN A 246 -15.78 6.79 -27.89
N LYS A 247 -16.60 7.84 -28.00
CA LYS A 247 -17.52 8.22 -26.92
C LYS A 247 -18.49 7.06 -26.62
N GLY A 248 -18.52 6.62 -25.36
CA GLY A 248 -19.35 5.51 -24.91
C GLY A 248 -18.68 4.14 -25.03
N GLU A 249 -17.47 4.06 -25.59
CA GLU A 249 -16.64 2.86 -25.53
C GLU A 249 -16.09 2.67 -24.11
N GLU A 250 -16.09 1.42 -23.64
CA GLU A 250 -15.52 1.05 -22.35
C GLU A 250 -13.99 1.14 -22.39
N ILE A 251 -13.40 1.78 -21.38
CA ILE A 251 -11.95 1.79 -21.20
C ILE A 251 -11.53 0.48 -20.53
N THR A 252 -10.66 -0.27 -21.20
CA THR A 252 -10.17 -1.58 -20.75
C THR A 252 -8.65 -1.63 -20.71
N ILE A 253 -8.11 -2.35 -19.73
CA ILE A 253 -6.67 -2.55 -19.50
C ILE A 253 -6.32 -4.05 -19.50
N SER A 254 -5.04 -4.40 -19.56
CA SER A 254 -4.60 -5.78 -19.30
C SER A 254 -4.25 -5.98 -17.83
N TYR A 255 -4.79 -7.02 -17.19
CA TYR A 255 -4.38 -7.43 -15.83
C TYR A 255 -3.19 -8.39 -15.86
N VAL A 256 -2.92 -8.98 -17.03
CA VAL A 256 -1.79 -9.87 -17.27
C VAL A 256 -0.72 -9.11 -18.05
N LYS A 257 0.53 -9.25 -17.62
CA LYS A 257 1.69 -8.72 -18.34
C LYS A 257 2.19 -9.74 -19.35
#